data_AF-A0A3C1YBI7-F1
#
_entry.id   AF-A0A3C1YBI7-F1
#
_cell.length_a   1.000
_cell.length_b   1.000
_cell.length_c   1.000
_cell.angle_alpha   90.00
_cell.angle_beta   90.00
_cell.angle_gamma   90.00
#
_symmetry.space_group_name_H-M   'P 1'
#
loop_
_entity.id
_entity.type
_entity.pdbx_description
1 polymer ?
#
loop_
_entity_poly.entity_id
_entity_poly.type
_entity_poly.pdbx_seq_one_letter_code
_entity_poly.pdbx_strand_id
1 'polypeptide(L)'
;MYLDKAQELGMTVCLGFWAQHERHGFDWSNEVAVKLQLESFAKVVDEVKDHPALLMWAVGNEVDLFYSNFDVWKHINDIALMIKSKDPHHPVTTVTAGLDVAEVKLIQKYTPDLDLLGVNTYGGLDFAIESLPYYGWDKPYIITEWGPNGHWESPTTDWGIPIEQTSTEKAKSYRERYEMIFAESTNCFGSY
;
A
#
# COMPACT_ATOMS: atom_id res chain seq x y z
N MET A 1 -5.05 -23.16 2.12
CA MET A 1 -4.94 -21.77 1.63
C MET A 1 -4.09 -20.97 2.63
N TYR A 2 -3.40 -19.90 2.24
CA TYR A 2 -2.58 -19.11 3.20
C TYR A 2 -3.44 -18.48 4.31
N LEU A 3 -4.70 -18.17 4.02
CA LEU A 3 -5.69 -17.69 4.99
C LEU A 3 -6.00 -18.74 6.08
N ASP A 4 -6.15 -20.03 5.73
CA ASP A 4 -6.34 -21.09 6.72
C ASP A 4 -5.15 -21.12 7.68
N LYS A 5 -3.93 -20.97 7.14
CA LYS A 5 -2.71 -20.99 7.96
C LYS A 5 -2.61 -19.78 8.88
N ALA A 6 -2.99 -18.60 8.40
CA ALA A 6 -3.09 -17.40 9.22
C ALA A 6 -4.07 -17.61 10.37
N GLN A 7 -5.25 -18.18 10.09
CA GLN A 7 -6.25 -18.49 11.11
C GLN A 7 -5.71 -19.47 12.17
N GLU A 8 -5.07 -20.56 11.75
CA GLU A 8 -4.45 -21.53 12.67
C GLU A 8 -3.42 -20.88 13.61
N LEU A 9 -2.72 -19.85 13.13
CA LEU A 9 -1.70 -19.12 13.89
C LEU A 9 -2.28 -17.94 14.69
N GLY A 10 -3.60 -17.69 14.62
CA GLY A 10 -4.22 -16.52 15.25
C GLY A 10 -3.81 -15.19 14.61
N MET A 11 -3.40 -15.22 13.34
CA MET A 11 -3.03 -14.05 12.55
C MET A 11 -4.15 -13.68 11.59
N THR A 12 -4.22 -12.40 11.27
CA THR A 12 -5.05 -11.88 10.18
C THR A 12 -4.25 -11.79 8.88
N VAL A 13 -4.90 -11.36 7.78
CA VAL A 13 -4.27 -11.11 6.47
C VAL A 13 -4.83 -9.83 5.83
N CYS A 14 -3.93 -8.93 5.42
CA CYS A 14 -4.18 -7.92 4.38
C CYS A 14 -3.90 -8.60 3.04
N LEU A 15 -4.95 -8.83 2.26
CA LEU A 15 -4.85 -9.61 1.04
C LEU A 15 -4.65 -8.69 -0.15
N GLY A 16 -3.47 -8.79 -0.78
CA GLY A 16 -3.09 -7.98 -1.92
C GLY A 16 -3.65 -8.49 -3.26
N PHE A 17 -4.25 -7.60 -4.02
CA PHE A 17 -4.48 -7.74 -5.45
C PHE A 17 -3.32 -7.13 -6.22
N TRP A 18 -2.69 -7.93 -7.09
CA TRP A 18 -1.61 -7.48 -7.95
C TRP A 18 -2.13 -6.63 -9.11
N ALA A 19 -2.52 -5.39 -8.82
CA ALA A 19 -2.90 -4.44 -9.86
C ALA A 19 -1.70 -4.18 -10.77
N GLN A 20 -1.91 -4.23 -12.08
CA GLN A 20 -0.81 -4.21 -13.05
C GLN A 20 -0.16 -2.83 -13.16
N HIS A 21 1.14 -2.79 -13.48
CA HIS A 21 1.91 -1.55 -13.52
C HIS A 21 2.17 -1.08 -14.95
N GLU A 22 2.11 0.23 -15.18
CA GLU A 22 2.52 0.84 -16.45
C GLU A 22 4.00 0.56 -16.75
N ARG A 23 4.86 0.65 -15.73
CA ARG A 23 6.31 0.31 -15.84
C ARG A 23 6.57 -1.14 -16.27
N HIS A 24 5.59 -2.03 -16.15
CA HIS A 24 5.67 -3.41 -16.62
C HIS A 24 5.01 -3.62 -17.99
N GLY A 25 4.58 -2.54 -18.65
CA GLY A 25 3.96 -2.55 -19.98
C GLY A 25 2.44 -2.65 -19.97
N PHE A 26 1.77 -2.51 -18.82
CA PHE A 26 0.31 -2.49 -18.77
C PHE A 26 -0.24 -1.14 -19.25
N ASP A 27 -1.13 -1.16 -20.24
CA ASP A 27 -1.82 0.02 -20.72
C ASP A 27 -3.17 0.18 -20.02
N TRP A 28 -3.26 1.13 -19.09
CA TRP A 28 -4.49 1.47 -18.38
C TRP A 28 -5.58 2.05 -19.30
N SER A 29 -5.24 2.47 -20.53
CA SER A 29 -6.24 2.89 -21.53
C SER A 29 -6.89 1.70 -22.26
N ASN A 30 -6.36 0.49 -22.08
CA ASN A 30 -6.91 -0.71 -22.68
C ASN A 30 -8.08 -1.25 -21.84
N GLU A 31 -9.29 -0.82 -22.19
CA GLU A 31 -10.53 -1.19 -21.49
C GLU A 31 -10.74 -2.70 -21.35
N VAL A 32 -10.32 -3.50 -22.34
CA VAL A 32 -10.45 -4.96 -22.30
C VAL A 32 -9.51 -5.55 -21.23
N ALA A 33 -8.26 -5.09 -21.20
CA ALA A 33 -7.27 -5.57 -20.22
C ALA A 33 -7.67 -5.18 -18.79
N VAL A 34 -8.14 -3.95 -18.59
CA VAL A 34 -8.66 -3.46 -17.31
C VAL A 34 -9.87 -4.28 -16.86
N LYS A 35 -10.83 -4.53 -17.75
CA LYS A 35 -12.02 -5.31 -17.44
C LYS A 35 -11.68 -6.76 -17.05
N LEU A 36 -10.78 -7.41 -17.79
CA LEU A 36 -10.35 -8.78 -17.47
C LEU A 36 -9.69 -8.87 -16.09
N GLN A 37 -8.88 -7.86 -15.73
CA GLN A 37 -8.26 -7.76 -14.41
C GLN A 37 -9.32 -7.61 -13.31
N LEU A 38 -10.27 -6.69 -13.47
CA LEU A 38 -11.39 -6.49 -12.55
C LEU A 38 -12.22 -7.78 -12.35
N GLU A 39 -12.58 -8.46 -13.44
CA GLU A 39 -13.34 -9.72 -13.40
C GLU A 39 -12.56 -10.85 -12.71
N SER A 40 -11.24 -10.88 -12.86
CA SER A 40 -10.39 -11.85 -12.16
C SER A 40 -10.36 -11.61 -10.66
N PHE A 41 -10.24 -10.36 -10.21
CA PHE A 41 -10.26 -10.01 -8.80
C PHE A 41 -11.63 -10.26 -8.18
N ALA A 42 -12.71 -9.98 -8.92
CA ALA A 42 -14.08 -10.26 -8.48
C ALA A 42 -14.31 -11.73 -8.09
N LYS A 43 -13.72 -12.67 -8.83
CA LYS A 43 -13.81 -14.11 -8.50
C LYS A 43 -13.09 -14.43 -7.19
N VAL A 44 -11.89 -13.87 -6.99
CA VAL A 44 -11.14 -14.06 -5.74
C VAL A 44 -11.91 -13.50 -4.55
N VAL A 45 -12.54 -12.32 -4.69
CA VAL A 45 -13.40 -11.76 -3.63
C VAL A 45 -14.53 -12.73 -3.29
N ASP A 46 -15.25 -13.23 -4.29
CA ASP A 46 -16.35 -14.19 -4.05
C ASP A 46 -15.86 -15.49 -3.38
N GLU A 47 -14.62 -15.91 -3.62
CA GLU A 47 -14.03 -17.12 -3.05
C GLU A 47 -13.60 -16.96 -1.58
N VAL A 48 -13.06 -15.81 -1.18
CA VAL A 48 -12.37 -15.69 0.13
C VAL A 48 -12.88 -14.59 1.06
N LYS A 49 -13.85 -13.75 0.64
CA LYS A 49 -14.37 -12.64 1.45
C LYS A 49 -14.91 -13.04 2.84
N ASP A 50 -15.44 -14.26 2.99
CA ASP A 50 -16.04 -14.71 4.26
C ASP A 50 -15.01 -15.43 5.15
N HIS A 51 -13.73 -15.46 4.76
CA HIS A 51 -12.69 -16.14 5.52
C HIS A 51 -12.32 -15.35 6.79
N PRO A 52 -12.36 -15.93 8.00
CA PRO A 52 -12.22 -15.21 9.26
C PRO A 52 -10.82 -14.59 9.52
N ALA A 53 -9.79 -15.08 8.83
CA ALA A 53 -8.46 -14.47 8.86
C ALA A 53 -8.31 -13.25 7.94
N LEU A 54 -9.25 -12.96 7.04
CA LEU A 54 -9.17 -11.76 6.21
C LEU A 54 -9.41 -10.53 7.09
N LEU A 55 -8.55 -9.52 6.98
CA LEU A 55 -8.71 -8.24 7.68
C LEU A 55 -9.09 -7.13 6.71
N MET A 56 -8.40 -7.02 5.59
CA MET A 56 -8.59 -5.95 4.61
C MET A 56 -8.05 -6.37 3.23
N TRP A 57 -8.44 -5.63 2.20
CA TRP A 57 -7.98 -5.79 0.82
C TRP A 57 -7.00 -4.69 0.44
N ALA A 58 -5.84 -5.04 -0.12
CA ALA A 58 -4.89 -4.08 -0.70
C ALA A 58 -4.93 -4.15 -2.23
N VAL A 59 -5.45 -3.10 -2.87
CA VAL A 59 -5.57 -3.00 -4.33
C VAL A 59 -4.32 -2.35 -4.88
N GLY A 60 -3.46 -3.16 -5.51
CA GLY A 60 -2.20 -2.69 -6.05
C GLY A 60 -1.12 -2.47 -4.98
N ASN A 61 0.13 -2.49 -5.45
CA ASN A 61 1.30 -2.15 -4.68
C ASN A 61 2.25 -1.36 -5.57
N GLU A 62 2.49 -0.10 -5.22
CA GLU A 62 3.43 0.79 -5.90
C GLU A 62 3.13 0.97 -7.39
N VAL A 63 1.85 1.11 -7.74
CA VAL A 63 1.39 1.37 -9.12
C VAL A 63 1.80 2.77 -9.62
N ASP A 64 2.21 3.63 -8.69
CA ASP A 64 2.73 4.98 -8.86
C ASP A 64 4.21 5.05 -9.28
N LEU A 65 4.95 3.95 -9.18
CA LEU A 65 6.35 3.96 -9.59
C LEU A 65 6.47 4.04 -11.12
N PHE A 66 7.01 5.17 -11.60
CA PHE A 66 7.30 5.46 -13.00
C PHE A 66 6.08 5.43 -13.94
N TYR A 67 4.89 5.72 -13.41
CA TYR A 67 3.67 5.91 -14.20
C TYR A 67 3.60 7.28 -14.89
N SER A 68 2.86 7.33 -15.99
CA SER A 68 2.48 8.54 -16.71
C SER A 68 0.97 8.60 -16.97
N ASN A 69 0.28 7.46 -16.91
CA ASN A 69 -1.16 7.37 -17.03
C ASN A 69 -1.86 7.46 -15.65
N PHE A 70 -2.38 8.63 -15.33
CA PHE A 70 -3.09 8.88 -14.06
C PHE A 70 -4.48 8.23 -13.97
N ASP A 71 -5.00 7.62 -15.05
CA ASP A 71 -6.25 6.87 -14.99
C ASP A 71 -6.14 5.60 -14.14
N VAL A 72 -4.92 5.17 -13.81
CA VAL A 72 -4.68 4.10 -12.82
C VAL A 72 -5.51 4.29 -11.55
N TRP A 73 -5.60 5.52 -11.02
CA TRP A 73 -6.35 5.79 -9.78
C TRP A 73 -7.87 5.59 -9.93
N LYS A 74 -8.43 5.90 -11.11
CA LYS A 74 -9.84 5.61 -11.40
C LYS A 74 -10.08 4.10 -11.41
N HIS A 75 -9.16 3.33 -11.99
CA HIS A 75 -9.27 1.88 -12.04
C HIS A 75 -9.04 1.22 -10.67
N ILE A 76 -8.16 1.76 -9.84
CA ILE A 76 -8.06 1.36 -8.43
C ILE A 76 -9.41 1.59 -7.73
N ASN A 77 -10.10 2.70 -8.01
CA ASN A 77 -11.42 2.96 -7.45
C ASN A 77 -12.48 1.98 -7.96
N ASP A 78 -12.47 1.64 -9.25
CA ASP A 78 -13.38 0.65 -9.83
C ASP A 78 -13.22 -0.71 -9.13
N ILE A 79 -11.99 -1.11 -8.83
CA ILE A 79 -11.69 -2.32 -8.06
C ILE A 79 -12.19 -2.19 -6.62
N ALA A 80 -11.96 -1.06 -5.96
CA ALA A 80 -12.44 -0.82 -4.60
C ALA A 80 -13.97 -0.88 -4.49
N LEU A 81 -14.69 -0.25 -5.43
CA LEU A 81 -16.14 -0.31 -5.54
C LEU A 81 -16.63 -1.75 -5.78
N MET A 82 -15.96 -2.49 -6.66
CA MET A 82 -16.28 -3.89 -6.93
C MET A 82 -16.14 -4.73 -5.65
N ILE A 83 -15.03 -4.60 -4.93
CA ILE A 83 -14.80 -5.28 -3.65
C ILE A 83 -15.92 -4.94 -2.67
N LYS A 84 -16.17 -3.64 -2.42
CA LYS A 84 -17.19 -3.16 -1.47
C LYS A 84 -18.61 -3.62 -1.81
N SER A 85 -18.93 -3.79 -3.09
CA SER A 85 -20.22 -4.31 -3.52
C SER A 85 -20.43 -5.79 -3.17
N LYS A 86 -19.35 -6.56 -3.06
CA LYS A 86 -19.36 -8.01 -2.79
C LYS A 86 -19.06 -8.34 -1.33
N ASP A 87 -18.22 -7.52 -0.71
CA ASP A 87 -17.70 -7.65 0.64
C ASP A 87 -17.84 -6.31 1.38
N PRO A 88 -18.93 -6.10 2.13
CA PRO A 88 -19.13 -4.88 2.91
C PRO A 88 -18.43 -4.92 4.28
N HIS A 89 -17.72 -6.00 4.63
CA HIS A 89 -17.18 -6.21 5.98
C HIS A 89 -15.70 -5.85 6.11
N HIS A 90 -14.92 -5.99 5.04
CA HIS A 90 -13.48 -5.74 5.06
C HIS A 90 -13.11 -4.40 4.40
N PRO A 91 -12.26 -3.58 5.03
CA PRO A 91 -11.76 -2.34 4.43
C PRO A 91 -10.95 -2.57 3.16
N VAL A 92 -10.89 -1.54 2.31
CA VAL A 92 -10.07 -1.51 1.10
C VAL A 92 -9.03 -0.41 1.18
N THR A 93 -7.78 -0.74 0.85
CA THR A 93 -6.65 0.19 0.75
C THR A 93 -5.97 0.06 -0.62
N THR A 94 -5.16 1.05 -0.99
CA THR A 94 -4.09 0.91 -2.00
C THR A 94 -2.75 1.18 -1.34
N VAL A 95 -1.64 0.81 -1.97
CA VAL A 95 -0.30 0.95 -1.40
C VAL A 95 0.61 1.74 -2.35
N THR A 96 1.20 2.84 -1.88
CA THR A 96 2.11 3.72 -2.64
C THR A 96 3.57 3.55 -2.24
N ALA A 97 4.50 3.86 -3.15
CA ALA A 97 5.93 3.92 -2.85
C ALA A 97 6.33 5.30 -2.32
N GLY A 98 6.27 5.47 -1.00
CA GLY A 98 6.41 6.76 -0.37
C GLY A 98 5.18 7.64 -0.60
N LEU A 99 5.36 8.96 -0.58
CA LEU A 99 4.29 9.93 -0.77
C LEU A 99 4.76 11.10 -1.63
N ASP A 100 3.90 11.50 -2.56
CA ASP A 100 3.98 12.79 -3.25
C ASP A 100 2.66 13.58 -3.10
N VAL A 101 2.75 14.91 -2.99
CA VAL A 101 1.57 15.76 -2.78
C VAL A 101 0.59 15.74 -3.95
N ALA A 102 1.09 15.66 -5.19
CA ALA A 102 0.23 15.58 -6.37
C ALA A 102 -0.42 14.20 -6.45
N GLU A 103 0.34 13.15 -6.15
CA GLU A 103 -0.19 11.79 -6.06
C GLU A 103 -1.31 11.67 -5.04
N VAL A 104 -1.10 12.07 -3.78
CA VAL A 104 -2.14 11.98 -2.74
C VAL A 104 -3.41 12.71 -3.19
N LYS A 105 -3.27 13.88 -3.82
CA LYS A 105 -4.42 14.62 -4.37
C LYS A 105 -5.13 13.88 -5.52
N LEU A 106 -4.38 13.17 -6.37
CA LEU A 106 -4.97 12.32 -7.42
C LEU A 106 -5.74 11.15 -6.80
N ILE A 107 -5.17 10.48 -5.80
CA ILE A 107 -5.82 9.38 -5.08
C ILE A 107 -7.11 9.88 -4.42
N GLN A 108 -7.06 11.00 -3.69
CA GLN A 108 -8.26 11.57 -3.06
C GLN A 108 -9.35 11.93 -4.07
N LYS A 109 -8.96 12.45 -5.23
CA LYS A 109 -9.90 12.88 -6.27
C LYS A 109 -10.53 11.71 -7.01
N TYR A 110 -9.73 10.73 -7.39
CA TYR A 110 -10.15 9.65 -8.30
C TYR A 110 -10.42 8.33 -7.59
N THR A 111 -10.03 8.20 -6.32
CA THR A 111 -10.17 6.98 -5.51
C THR A 111 -10.92 7.22 -4.18
N PRO A 112 -12.08 7.91 -4.19
CA PRO A 112 -12.80 8.25 -2.97
C PRO A 112 -13.32 7.03 -2.18
N ASP A 113 -13.37 5.85 -2.79
CA ASP A 113 -13.91 4.63 -2.17
C ASP A 113 -12.89 3.83 -1.37
N LEU A 114 -11.61 4.23 -1.30
CA LEU A 114 -10.67 3.64 -0.35
C LEU A 114 -11.05 3.98 1.10
N ASP A 115 -10.94 3.03 2.00
CA ASP A 115 -11.05 3.27 3.45
C ASP A 115 -9.70 3.72 4.02
N LEU A 116 -8.65 3.10 3.48
CA LEU A 116 -7.22 3.15 3.74
C LEU A 116 -6.33 3.98 2.81
N LEU A 117 -5.19 4.49 3.27
CA LEU A 117 -3.97 4.52 2.44
C LEU A 117 -2.88 3.67 3.09
N GLY A 118 -2.25 2.81 2.30
CA GLY A 118 -1.03 2.10 2.67
C GLY A 118 0.18 2.84 2.10
N VAL A 119 1.22 2.99 2.91
CA VAL A 119 2.45 3.70 2.51
C VAL A 119 3.64 2.81 2.76
N ASN A 120 4.39 2.51 1.70
CA ASN A 120 5.71 1.89 1.79
C ASN A 120 6.73 3.01 2.03
N THR A 121 7.39 3.02 3.18
CA THR A 121 8.42 4.02 3.49
C THR A 121 9.48 3.47 4.42
N TYR A 122 10.73 3.81 4.13
CA TYR A 122 11.90 3.27 4.82
C TYR A 122 12.59 4.38 5.60
N GLY A 123 13.58 5.03 4.98
CA GLY A 123 14.29 6.19 5.52
C GLY A 123 13.39 7.38 5.86
N GLY A 124 12.34 7.60 5.06
CA GLY A 124 11.43 8.77 5.16
C GLY A 124 10.13 8.52 5.93
N LEU A 125 10.13 7.67 6.96
CA LEU A 125 8.93 7.38 7.75
C LEU A 125 8.36 8.61 8.46
N ASP A 126 9.23 9.42 9.06
CA ASP A 126 8.89 10.66 9.74
C ASP A 126 8.16 11.63 8.79
N PHE A 127 8.74 11.84 7.62
CA PHE A 127 8.17 12.65 6.56
C PHE A 127 6.80 12.12 6.13
N ALA A 128 6.66 10.80 5.96
CA ALA A 128 5.39 10.21 5.54
C ALA A 128 4.26 10.45 6.56
N ILE A 129 4.56 10.23 7.84
CA ILE A 129 3.63 10.44 8.96
C ILE A 129 3.21 11.92 9.05
N GLU A 130 4.17 12.84 8.94
CA GLU A 130 3.91 14.27 9.07
C GLU A 130 3.20 14.87 7.84
N SER A 131 3.45 14.36 6.63
CA SER A 131 3.01 14.99 5.39
C SER A 131 1.57 14.72 5.00
N LEU A 132 1.02 13.54 5.35
CA LEU A 132 -0.33 13.12 4.93
C LEU A 132 -1.43 14.16 5.22
N PRO A 133 -1.54 14.72 6.45
CA PRO A 133 -2.53 15.75 6.74
C PRO A 133 -2.37 17.01 5.89
N TYR A 134 -1.13 17.42 5.59
CA TYR A 134 -0.85 18.60 4.76
C TYR A 134 -1.12 18.34 3.27
N TYR A 135 -1.05 17.09 2.83
CA TYR A 135 -1.35 16.71 1.44
C TYR A 135 -2.85 16.60 1.18
N GLY A 136 -3.64 16.63 2.24
CA GLY A 136 -5.09 16.64 2.22
C GLY A 136 -5.71 15.33 2.67
N TRP A 137 -4.92 14.26 2.86
CA TRP A 137 -5.43 12.94 3.26
C TRP A 137 -6.06 12.98 4.64
N ASP A 138 -7.36 12.76 4.70
CA ASP A 138 -8.21 12.90 5.89
C ASP A 138 -8.72 11.56 6.44
N LYS A 139 -8.43 10.45 5.74
CA LYS A 139 -8.75 9.09 6.16
C LYS A 139 -7.59 8.46 6.95
N PRO A 140 -7.83 7.30 7.61
CA PRO A 140 -6.74 6.52 8.21
C PRO A 140 -5.67 6.11 7.19
N TYR A 141 -4.48 5.80 7.69
CA TYR A 141 -3.40 5.20 6.91
C TYR A 141 -2.67 4.13 7.72
N ILE A 142 -1.96 3.25 7.02
CA ILE A 142 -1.06 2.25 7.60
C ILE A 142 0.29 2.30 6.90
N ILE A 143 1.34 1.93 7.62
CA ILE A 143 2.67 1.76 7.05
C ILE A 143 2.83 0.30 6.64
N THR A 144 2.67 0.02 5.35
CA THR A 144 2.63 -1.35 4.81
C THR A 144 4.01 -1.95 4.59
N GLU A 145 5.01 -1.11 4.35
CA GLU A 145 6.40 -1.52 4.38
C GLU A 145 7.22 -0.49 5.12
N TRP A 146 8.04 -0.97 6.05
CA TRP A 146 9.05 -0.19 6.75
C TRP A 146 10.15 -1.11 7.25
N GLY A 147 11.31 -0.54 7.51
CA GLY A 147 12.47 -1.31 7.93
C GLY A 147 13.67 -0.41 8.16
N PRO A 148 14.91 -0.89 7.92
CA PRO A 148 16.10 -0.06 7.83
C PRO A 148 16.08 0.79 6.56
N ASN A 149 17.14 1.58 6.32
CA ASN A 149 17.24 2.35 5.08
C ASN A 149 17.27 1.43 3.86
N GLY A 150 16.53 1.80 2.82
CA GLY A 150 16.67 1.20 1.51
C GLY A 150 18.05 1.46 0.94
N HIS A 151 18.50 0.62 0.00
CA HIS A 151 19.81 0.82 -0.63
C HIS A 151 19.89 2.14 -1.42
N TRP A 152 18.73 2.67 -1.87
CA TRP A 152 18.61 3.97 -2.54
C TRP A 152 18.72 5.17 -1.57
N GLU A 153 18.62 4.95 -0.26
CA GLU A 153 18.73 5.97 0.79
C GLU A 153 20.06 5.89 1.54
N SER A 154 20.86 4.87 1.23
CA SER A 154 22.13 4.62 1.92
C SER A 154 23.24 5.50 1.34
N PRO A 155 24.19 5.97 2.17
CA PRO A 155 25.38 6.63 1.64
C PRO A 155 26.12 5.70 0.69
N THR A 156 26.75 6.26 -0.34
CA THR A 156 27.45 5.48 -1.35
C THR A 156 28.96 5.62 -1.22
N THR A 157 29.69 4.58 -1.61
CA THR A 157 31.13 4.67 -1.85
C THR A 157 31.41 5.61 -3.03
N ASP A 158 32.64 6.08 -3.20
CA ASP A 158 33.03 6.93 -4.34
C ASP A 158 32.75 6.29 -5.72
N TRP A 159 32.68 4.96 -5.82
CA TRP A 159 32.31 4.21 -7.02
C TRP A 159 30.83 3.79 -7.10
N GLY A 160 29.97 4.42 -6.31
CA GLY A 160 28.50 4.34 -6.44
C GLY A 160 27.82 3.12 -5.81
N ILE A 161 28.50 2.38 -4.92
CA ILE A 161 27.90 1.22 -4.24
C ILE A 161 27.29 1.67 -2.91
N PRO A 162 26.00 1.35 -2.63
CA PRO A 162 25.38 1.62 -1.34
C PRO A 162 26.12 0.95 -0.18
N ILE A 163 26.39 1.72 0.87
CA ILE A 163 27.00 1.23 2.11
C ILE A 163 25.89 0.79 3.05
N GLU A 164 25.81 -0.52 3.29
CA GLU A 164 24.79 -1.13 4.13
C GLU A 164 25.00 -0.80 5.62
N GLN A 165 23.91 -0.50 6.31
CA GLN A 165 23.91 -0.36 7.76
C GLN A 165 24.38 -1.66 8.45
N THR A 166 25.19 -1.54 9.49
CA THR A 166 25.51 -2.65 10.39
C THR A 166 24.26 -3.15 11.12
N SER A 167 24.31 -4.36 11.66
CA SER A 167 23.19 -4.91 12.45
C SER A 167 22.79 -4.03 13.64
N THR A 168 23.76 -3.33 14.26
CA THR A 168 23.49 -2.42 15.39
C THR A 168 22.75 -1.16 14.92
N GLU A 169 23.14 -0.60 13.78
CA GLU A 169 22.47 0.56 13.18
C GLU A 169 21.06 0.19 12.71
N LYS A 170 20.88 -0.98 12.08
CA LYS A 170 19.55 -1.48 11.70
C LYS A 170 18.64 -1.67 12.92
N ALA A 171 19.14 -2.27 14.00
CA ALA A 171 18.37 -2.46 15.22
C ALA A 171 17.89 -1.13 15.83
N LYS A 172 18.75 -0.09 15.76
CA LYS A 172 18.37 1.27 16.15
C LYS A 172 17.27 1.83 15.24
N SER A 173 17.42 1.75 13.91
CA SER A 173 16.41 2.22 12.96
C SER A 173 15.07 1.53 13.15
N TYR A 174 15.05 0.20 13.34
CA TYR A 174 13.82 -0.54 13.62
C TYR A 174 13.12 -0.03 14.88
N ARG A 175 13.87 0.17 15.98
CA ARG A 175 13.31 0.63 17.23
C ARG A 175 12.68 2.02 17.10
N GLU A 176 13.43 2.98 16.55
CA GLU A 176 12.98 4.36 16.39
C GLU A 176 11.72 4.42 15.51
N ARG A 177 11.71 3.68 14.39
CA ARG A 177 10.58 3.65 13.46
C ARG A 177 9.35 2.96 14.03
N TYR A 178 9.53 1.85 14.76
CA TYR A 178 8.44 1.21 15.48
C TYR A 178 7.82 2.16 16.51
N GLU A 179 8.64 2.84 17.31
CA GLU A 179 8.18 3.81 18.30
C GLU A 179 7.42 4.98 17.63
N MET A 180 7.79 5.39 16.42
CA MET A 180 7.05 6.41 15.64
C MET A 180 5.70 5.92 15.13
N ILE A 181 5.63 4.73 14.52
CA ILE A 181 4.38 4.17 13.96
C ILE A 181 3.33 3.98 15.05
N PHE A 182 3.75 3.52 16.22
CA PHE A 182 2.88 3.23 17.35
C PHE A 182 2.85 4.35 18.40
N ALA A 183 3.41 5.53 18.09
CA ALA A 183 3.19 6.73 18.87
C ALA A 183 1.70 7.13 18.82
N GLU A 184 1.25 7.96 19.76
CA GLU A 184 -0.12 8.51 19.73
C GLU A 184 -0.31 9.41 18.49
N SER A 185 -0.68 8.79 17.37
CA SER A 185 -1.10 9.42 16.12
C SER A 185 -2.60 9.21 15.97
N THR A 186 -3.33 10.26 15.62
CA THR A 186 -4.79 10.19 15.54
C THR A 186 -5.27 9.33 14.36
N ASN A 187 -4.46 9.16 13.31
CA ASN A 187 -4.89 8.54 12.05
C ASN A 187 -3.96 7.41 11.53
N CYS A 188 -2.86 7.08 12.20
CA CYS A 188 -2.06 5.91 11.86
C CYS A 188 -2.63 4.66 12.55
N PHE A 189 -3.07 3.67 11.77
CA PHE A 189 -3.64 2.43 12.29
C PHE A 189 -2.59 1.32 12.51
N GLY A 190 -1.31 1.69 12.43
CA GLY A 190 -0.17 0.81 12.64
C GLY A 190 0.53 0.41 11.35
N SER A 191 1.12 -0.78 11.35
CA SER A 191 1.80 -1.37 10.21
C SER A 191 1.26 -2.76 9.91
N TYR A 192 1.14 -3.11 8.63
CA TYR A 192 0.60 -4.39 8.19
C TYR A 192 1.39 -4.98 7.03
#